data_AF-A0A4Z0K992-F1
#
_entry.id   AF-A0A4Z0K992-F1
#
_cell.length_a   1.000
_cell.length_b   1.000
_cell.length_c   1.000
_cell.angle_alpha   90.00
_cell.angle_beta   90.00
_cell.angle_gamma   90.00
#
_symmetry.space_group_name_H-M   'P 1'
#
loop_
_entity.id
_entity.type
_entity.pdbx_description
1 polymer ?
#
loop_
_entity_poly.entity_id
_entity_poly.type
_entity_poly.pdbx_seq_one_letter_code
_entity_poly.pdbx_strand_id
1 'polypeptide(L)'
;MPEENDRAHASAAVQEALRSVGNARVGAVLARESEVLSTGHKGERPNLHAEEVAIIKAAEADIDVSGTALYTTLEPCANLKTNRVPCTELIRRAGIAVVHIGSYDPNPRIYRIGWKYLRDSGISVRDFPADLRADAQEAAGNFTDVFTKGIGMNGGAKFDFTQNGGRFTIKVDDGDGSPSWQTRWTNCGASAIYMYGGHAGIVALARYANEFAEIDDADALDYGGSSVRVDVGSIGVMRNNHGHVLCKVVGLEPTVDHGGSGHVSVTINWEVRLS
;
A
#
# COMPACT_ATOMS: atom_id res chain seq x y z
N MET A 1 -5.22 -23.86 -24.71
CA MET A 1 -3.92 -24.29 -24.09
C MET A 1 -3.85 -23.75 -22.66
N PRO A 2 -3.02 -24.29 -21.74
CA PRO A 2 -2.97 -23.82 -20.35
C PRO A 2 -2.85 -22.30 -20.20
N GLU A 3 -2.01 -21.64 -21.01
CA GLU A 3 -1.83 -20.17 -20.99
C GLU A 3 -3.10 -19.37 -21.39
N GLU A 4 -3.93 -19.94 -22.27
CA GLU A 4 -5.16 -19.30 -22.74
C GLU A 4 -6.25 -19.34 -21.67
N ASN A 5 -6.32 -20.43 -20.91
CA ASN A 5 -7.21 -20.56 -19.77
C ASN A 5 -6.78 -19.63 -18.62
N ASP A 6 -5.49 -19.57 -18.31
CA ASP A 6 -4.96 -18.68 -17.28
C ASP A 6 -5.30 -17.20 -17.57
N ARG A 7 -5.23 -16.79 -18.84
CA ARG A 7 -5.62 -15.44 -19.28
C ARG A 7 -7.12 -15.18 -19.08
N ALA A 8 -7.98 -16.13 -19.46
CA ALA A 8 -9.42 -15.98 -19.30
C ALA A 8 -9.82 -15.86 -17.82
N HIS A 9 -9.22 -16.67 -16.94
CA HIS A 9 -9.48 -16.62 -15.50
C HIS A 9 -8.94 -15.35 -14.85
N ALA A 10 -7.75 -14.88 -15.25
CA ALA A 10 -7.21 -13.59 -14.82
C ALA A 10 -8.14 -12.43 -15.25
N SER A 11 -8.64 -12.46 -16.48
CA SER A 11 -9.62 -11.47 -16.97
C SER A 11 -10.92 -11.53 -16.16
N ALA A 12 -11.41 -12.72 -15.81
CA ALA A 12 -12.60 -12.88 -14.98
C ALA A 12 -12.38 -12.31 -13.56
N ALA A 13 -11.19 -12.48 -12.97
CA ALA A 13 -10.86 -11.90 -11.68
C ALA A 13 -10.85 -10.36 -11.72
N VAL A 14 -10.39 -9.76 -12.82
CA VAL A 14 -10.50 -8.31 -13.05
C VAL A 14 -11.97 -7.87 -13.12
N GLN A 15 -12.82 -8.61 -13.85
CA GLN A 15 -14.25 -8.30 -13.92
C GLN A 15 -14.93 -8.40 -12.54
N GLU A 16 -14.57 -9.37 -11.71
CA GLU A 16 -15.02 -9.44 -10.33
C GLU A 16 -14.55 -8.24 -9.50
N ALA A 17 -13.31 -7.79 -9.68
CA ALA A 17 -12.83 -6.58 -8.99
C ALA A 17 -13.70 -5.35 -9.33
N LEU A 18 -14.12 -5.19 -10.58
CA LEU A 18 -14.98 -4.08 -11.00
C LEU A 18 -16.38 -4.10 -10.34
N ARG A 19 -16.83 -5.25 -9.84
CA ARG A 19 -18.08 -5.39 -9.07
C ARG A 19 -17.93 -4.96 -7.61
N SER A 20 -16.70 -4.83 -7.12
CA SER A 20 -16.40 -4.41 -5.75
C SER A 20 -16.75 -2.94 -5.50
N VAL A 21 -17.27 -2.67 -4.30
CA VAL A 21 -17.59 -1.32 -3.82
C VAL A 21 -16.51 -0.81 -2.85
N GLY A 22 -16.20 0.49 -2.95
CA GLY A 22 -15.24 1.16 -2.06
C GLY A 22 -13.84 1.38 -2.65
N ASN A 23 -12.88 1.67 -1.79
CA ASN A 23 -11.55 2.21 -2.12
C ASN A 23 -10.46 1.16 -2.44
N ALA A 24 -10.77 -0.13 -2.35
CA ALA A 24 -9.85 -1.20 -2.74
C ALA A 24 -10.68 -2.26 -3.42
N ARG A 25 -10.75 -2.20 -4.75
CA ARG A 25 -11.48 -3.18 -5.55
C ARG A 25 -10.60 -4.40 -5.75
N VAL A 26 -11.06 -5.53 -5.25
CA VAL A 26 -10.35 -6.80 -5.36
C VAL A 26 -11.35 -7.85 -5.79
N GLY A 27 -10.99 -8.61 -6.83
CA GLY A 27 -11.68 -9.78 -7.32
C GLY A 27 -10.79 -11.02 -7.28
N ALA A 28 -11.42 -12.17 -7.09
CA ALA A 28 -10.81 -13.49 -6.99
C ALA A 28 -11.63 -14.54 -7.74
N VAL A 29 -10.96 -15.48 -8.38
CA VAL A 29 -11.55 -16.59 -9.14
C VAL A 29 -10.82 -17.88 -8.80
N LEU A 30 -11.56 -18.90 -8.36
CA LEU A 30 -11.08 -20.26 -8.23
C LEU A 30 -11.41 -21.03 -9.50
N ALA A 31 -10.43 -21.69 -10.09
CA ALA A 31 -10.60 -22.38 -11.36
C ALA A 31 -9.78 -23.67 -11.45
N ARG A 32 -10.28 -24.60 -12.26
CA ARG A 32 -9.59 -25.84 -12.65
C ARG A 32 -9.69 -25.97 -14.16
N GLU A 33 -8.56 -26.05 -14.83
CA GLU A 33 -8.49 -26.09 -16.30
C GLU A 33 -9.24 -24.91 -16.94
N SER A 34 -10.32 -25.15 -17.70
CA SER A 34 -11.16 -24.10 -18.31
C SER A 34 -12.37 -23.71 -17.45
N GLU A 35 -12.61 -24.40 -16.33
CA GLU A 35 -13.81 -24.23 -15.52
C GLU A 35 -13.56 -23.25 -14.36
N VAL A 36 -14.48 -22.30 -14.20
CA VAL A 36 -14.57 -21.45 -13.01
C VAL A 36 -15.42 -22.17 -11.97
N LEU A 37 -14.81 -22.48 -10.83
CA LEU A 37 -15.44 -23.19 -9.72
C LEU A 37 -16.17 -22.24 -8.77
N SER A 38 -15.56 -21.09 -8.51
CA SER A 38 -16.14 -20.08 -7.61
C SER A 38 -15.50 -18.72 -7.88
N THR A 39 -16.23 -17.66 -7.55
CA THR A 39 -15.77 -16.28 -7.67
C THR A 39 -16.01 -15.53 -6.37
N GLY A 40 -15.26 -14.44 -6.18
CA GLY A 40 -15.45 -13.54 -5.07
C GLY A 40 -14.99 -12.13 -5.41
N HIS A 41 -15.67 -11.12 -4.88
CA HIS A 41 -15.14 -9.76 -4.84
C HIS A 41 -15.27 -9.15 -3.46
N LYS A 42 -14.36 -8.22 -3.15
CA LYS A 42 -14.36 -7.53 -1.85
C LYS A 42 -15.67 -6.78 -1.66
N GLY A 43 -16.33 -7.03 -0.54
CA GLY A 43 -17.63 -6.47 -0.20
C GLY A 43 -18.84 -7.28 -0.70
N GLU A 44 -18.64 -8.37 -1.43
CA GLU A 44 -19.73 -9.29 -1.80
C GLU A 44 -20.42 -9.87 -0.55
N ARG A 45 -19.61 -10.22 0.47
CA ARG A 45 -20.08 -10.53 1.82
C ARG A 45 -19.58 -9.48 2.80
N PRO A 46 -20.39 -9.07 3.78
CA PRO A 46 -20.01 -8.06 4.75
C PRO A 46 -18.66 -8.40 5.39
N ASN A 47 -17.73 -7.45 5.25
CA ASN A 47 -16.40 -7.50 5.84
C ASN A 47 -15.47 -8.61 5.32
N LEU A 48 -15.76 -9.36 4.26
CA LEU A 48 -14.85 -10.41 3.78
C LEU A 48 -13.99 -9.97 2.59
N HIS A 49 -12.82 -10.58 2.45
CA HIS A 49 -11.93 -10.39 1.30
C HIS A 49 -12.40 -11.25 0.11
N ALA A 50 -11.95 -10.90 -1.10
CA ALA A 50 -12.38 -11.58 -2.32
C ALA A 50 -12.02 -13.08 -2.30
N GLU A 51 -10.80 -13.42 -1.88
CA GLU A 51 -10.29 -14.79 -1.81
C GLU A 51 -11.07 -15.62 -0.77
N GLU A 52 -11.39 -15.00 0.37
CA GLU A 52 -12.19 -15.61 1.43
C GLU A 52 -13.62 -15.89 0.95
N VAL A 53 -14.24 -14.94 0.24
CA VAL A 53 -15.57 -15.13 -0.36
C VAL A 53 -15.57 -16.28 -1.36
N ALA A 54 -14.57 -16.34 -2.26
CA ALA A 54 -14.48 -17.39 -3.26
C ALA A 54 -14.36 -18.78 -2.61
N ILE A 55 -13.49 -18.93 -1.60
CA ILE A 55 -13.28 -20.19 -0.87
C ILE A 55 -14.56 -20.61 -0.12
N ILE A 56 -15.20 -19.67 0.59
CA ILE A 56 -16.43 -19.97 1.34
C ILE A 56 -17.56 -20.40 0.39
N LYS A 57 -17.76 -19.69 -0.73
CA LYS A 57 -18.78 -20.05 -1.72
C LYS A 57 -18.54 -21.44 -2.31
N ALA A 58 -17.28 -21.80 -2.58
CA ALA A 58 -16.95 -23.13 -3.06
C ALA A 58 -17.29 -24.20 -2.01
N ALA A 59 -16.94 -23.97 -0.74
CA ALA A 59 -17.25 -24.88 0.35
C ALA A 59 -18.76 -25.04 0.59
N GLU A 60 -19.53 -23.95 0.55
CA GLU A 60 -21.00 -23.99 0.67
C GLU A 60 -21.68 -24.73 -0.49
N ALA A 61 -21.05 -24.73 -1.68
CA ALA A 61 -21.49 -25.46 -2.85
C ALA A 61 -20.95 -26.90 -2.91
N ASP A 62 -20.24 -27.37 -1.88
CA ASP A 62 -19.61 -28.70 -1.80
C ASP A 62 -18.61 -28.96 -2.95
N ILE A 63 -17.89 -27.90 -3.37
CA ILE A 63 -16.88 -27.96 -4.43
C ILE A 63 -15.49 -28.13 -3.81
N ASP A 64 -14.81 -29.23 -4.12
CA ASP A 64 -13.41 -29.45 -3.73
C ASP A 64 -12.45 -28.58 -4.56
N VAL A 65 -11.82 -27.63 -3.87
CA VAL A 65 -10.85 -26.67 -4.42
C VAL A 65 -9.40 -27.12 -4.22
N SER A 66 -9.16 -28.29 -3.65
CA SER A 66 -7.82 -28.87 -3.53
C SER A 66 -7.18 -29.07 -4.91
N GLY A 67 -5.90 -28.72 -5.02
CA GLY A 67 -5.13 -28.81 -6.26
C GLY A 67 -5.50 -27.77 -7.34
N THR A 68 -6.42 -26.85 -7.07
CA THR A 68 -6.89 -25.86 -8.06
C THR A 68 -5.98 -24.64 -8.13
N ALA A 69 -6.30 -23.73 -9.07
CA ALA A 69 -5.67 -22.43 -9.19
C ALA A 69 -6.60 -21.33 -8.66
N LEU A 70 -6.01 -20.38 -7.94
CA LEU A 70 -6.67 -19.13 -7.54
C LEU A 70 -6.07 -17.97 -8.33
N TYR A 71 -6.93 -17.16 -8.93
CA TYR A 71 -6.58 -15.91 -9.61
C TYR A 71 -7.08 -14.76 -8.75
N THR A 72 -6.18 -13.92 -8.25
CA THR A 72 -6.53 -12.76 -7.43
C THR A 72 -5.91 -11.50 -8.00
N THR A 73 -6.68 -10.42 -8.02
CA THR A 73 -6.26 -9.13 -8.59
C THR A 73 -5.27 -8.37 -7.70
N LEU A 74 -5.25 -8.63 -6.39
CA LEU A 74 -4.30 -8.05 -5.44
C LEU A 74 -3.63 -9.15 -4.62
N GLU A 75 -2.37 -8.94 -4.22
CA GLU A 75 -1.61 -9.87 -3.38
C GLU A 75 -2.39 -10.25 -2.11
N PRO A 76 -2.58 -11.57 -1.84
CA PRO A 76 -3.27 -12.01 -0.63
C PRO A 76 -2.56 -11.59 0.64
N CYS A 77 -3.32 -11.14 1.64
CA CYS A 77 -2.74 -10.73 2.92
C CYS A 77 -2.10 -11.92 3.66
N ALA A 78 -0.92 -11.69 4.25
CA ALA A 78 -0.20 -12.67 5.08
C ALA A 78 -0.09 -12.30 6.57
N ASN A 79 -0.24 -11.02 6.91
CA ASN A 79 -0.26 -10.54 8.28
C ASN A 79 -1.57 -9.79 8.52
N LEU A 80 -2.12 -9.91 9.72
CA LEU A 80 -3.34 -9.20 10.09
C LEU A 80 -3.08 -8.15 11.16
N LYS A 81 -3.77 -7.01 11.02
CA LYS A 81 -3.97 -6.04 12.10
C LYS A 81 -5.18 -6.41 13.00
N THR A 82 -5.83 -7.55 12.77
CA THR A 82 -7.11 -7.96 13.37
C THR A 82 -7.15 -9.47 13.70
N ASN A 83 -8.15 -9.93 14.47
CA ASN A 83 -8.38 -11.33 14.87
C ASN A 83 -8.85 -12.28 13.74
N ARG A 84 -8.61 -11.97 12.46
CA ARG A 84 -9.03 -12.83 11.35
C ARG A 84 -8.00 -13.91 11.05
N VAL A 85 -8.29 -14.78 10.09
CA VAL A 85 -7.29 -15.67 9.48
C VAL A 85 -6.79 -15.00 8.19
N PRO A 86 -5.48 -14.87 7.94
CA PRO A 86 -4.98 -14.25 6.72
C PRO A 86 -5.43 -15.03 5.46
N CYS A 87 -5.64 -14.33 4.35
CA CYS A 87 -6.04 -14.96 3.08
C CYS A 87 -5.04 -16.04 2.65
N THR A 88 -3.74 -15.80 2.81
CA THR A 88 -2.70 -16.80 2.52
C THR A 88 -2.83 -18.10 3.33
N GLU A 89 -3.22 -18.02 4.61
CA GLU A 89 -3.47 -19.18 5.46
C GLU A 89 -4.77 -19.90 5.05
N LEU A 90 -5.81 -19.16 4.65
CA LEU A 90 -7.03 -19.74 4.09
C LEU A 90 -6.74 -20.51 2.80
N ILE A 91 -5.95 -19.91 1.90
CA ILE A 91 -5.52 -20.51 0.64
C ILE A 91 -4.75 -21.82 0.91
N ARG A 92 -3.79 -21.78 1.85
CA ARG A 92 -3.03 -22.96 2.27
C ARG A 92 -3.93 -24.06 2.82
N ARG A 93 -4.87 -23.72 3.71
CA ARG A 93 -5.83 -24.68 4.28
C ARG A 93 -6.76 -25.29 3.25
N ALA A 94 -7.13 -24.52 2.22
CA ALA A 94 -7.97 -24.99 1.12
C ALA A 94 -7.23 -25.95 0.15
N GLY A 95 -5.91 -26.12 0.28
CA GLY A 95 -5.14 -27.02 -0.57
C GLY A 95 -4.94 -26.50 -2.00
N ILE A 96 -5.08 -25.19 -2.23
CA ILE A 96 -4.88 -24.55 -3.53
C ILE A 96 -3.41 -24.71 -3.94
N ALA A 97 -3.16 -25.18 -5.16
CA ALA A 97 -1.82 -25.52 -5.64
C ALA A 97 -1.09 -24.34 -6.30
N VAL A 98 -1.83 -23.45 -6.95
CA VAL A 98 -1.27 -22.32 -7.69
C VAL A 98 -2.06 -21.04 -7.39
N VAL A 99 -1.35 -19.94 -7.16
CA VAL A 99 -1.93 -18.61 -7.02
C VAL A 99 -1.37 -17.68 -8.08
N HIS A 100 -2.24 -17.08 -8.87
CA HIS A 100 -1.93 -16.05 -9.86
C HIS A 100 -2.27 -14.68 -9.26
N ILE A 101 -1.33 -13.73 -9.31
CA ILE A 101 -1.47 -12.40 -8.70
C ILE A 101 -1.47 -11.31 -9.78
N GLY A 102 -2.48 -10.44 -9.78
CA GLY A 102 -2.62 -9.31 -10.69
C GLY A 102 -1.73 -8.11 -10.32
N SER A 103 -1.75 -7.70 -9.06
CA SER A 103 -0.89 -6.64 -8.53
C SER A 103 -0.34 -7.02 -7.17
N TYR A 104 0.92 -6.70 -6.92
CA TYR A 104 1.46 -6.73 -5.56
C TYR A 104 0.84 -5.62 -4.71
N ASP A 105 0.72 -5.88 -3.42
CA ASP A 105 0.11 -4.92 -2.49
C ASP A 105 1.09 -3.74 -2.29
N PRO A 106 0.68 -2.49 -2.54
CA PRO A 106 1.53 -1.31 -2.33
C PRO A 106 1.83 -1.02 -0.85
N ASN A 107 1.08 -1.64 0.07
CA ASN A 107 1.34 -1.53 1.49
C ASN A 107 2.65 -2.28 1.80
N PRO A 108 3.68 -1.60 2.29
CA PRO A 108 4.97 -2.24 2.58
C PRO A 108 4.94 -3.29 3.68
N ARG A 109 3.89 -3.28 4.52
CA ARG A 109 3.67 -4.32 5.53
C ARG A 109 3.09 -5.60 4.94
N ILE A 110 2.74 -5.61 3.65
CA ILE A 110 2.13 -6.71 2.92
C ILE A 110 2.96 -7.07 1.67
N TYR A 111 3.52 -6.07 0.99
CA TYR A 111 4.31 -6.19 -0.23
C TYR A 111 5.25 -7.39 -0.16
N ARG A 112 5.00 -8.39 -1.01
CA ARG A 112 5.78 -9.63 -1.18
C ARG A 112 5.83 -10.56 0.03
N ILE A 113 5.22 -10.22 1.15
CA ILE A 113 5.09 -11.09 2.32
C ILE A 113 4.05 -12.18 2.04
N GLY A 114 2.93 -11.83 1.41
CA GLY A 114 1.91 -12.77 0.98
C GLY A 114 2.45 -13.79 -0.02
N TRP A 115 3.10 -13.26 -1.05
CA TRP A 115 3.82 -14.04 -2.06
C TRP A 115 4.83 -15.00 -1.44
N LYS A 116 5.65 -14.52 -0.51
CA LYS A 116 6.69 -15.32 0.16
C LYS A 116 6.06 -16.45 0.99
N TYR A 117 5.05 -16.13 1.79
CA TYR A 117 4.35 -17.11 2.63
C TYR A 117 3.79 -18.27 1.80
N LEU A 118 3.11 -17.96 0.68
CA LEU A 118 2.53 -18.98 -0.20
C LEU A 118 3.62 -19.90 -0.77
N ARG A 119 4.72 -19.32 -1.25
CA ARG A 119 5.86 -20.10 -1.76
C ARG A 119 6.52 -20.98 -0.70
N ASP A 120 6.76 -20.43 0.49
CA ASP A 120 7.33 -21.19 1.62
C ASP A 120 6.40 -22.33 2.07
N SER A 121 5.09 -22.19 1.83
CA SER A 121 4.07 -23.22 2.08
C SER A 121 3.94 -24.24 0.94
N GLY A 122 4.80 -24.19 -0.08
CA GLY A 122 4.79 -25.13 -1.21
C GLY A 122 3.79 -24.79 -2.33
N ILE A 123 3.16 -23.61 -2.29
CA ILE A 123 2.19 -23.17 -3.29
C ILE A 123 2.94 -22.44 -4.41
N SER A 124 2.66 -22.80 -5.67
CA SER A 124 3.25 -22.10 -6.81
C SER A 124 2.62 -20.72 -6.95
N VAL A 125 3.43 -19.67 -7.08
CA VAL A 125 2.94 -18.31 -7.29
C VAL A 125 3.37 -17.80 -8.66
N ARG A 126 2.41 -17.27 -9.42
CA ARG A 126 2.59 -16.73 -10.78
C ARG A 126 1.99 -15.33 -10.86
N ASP A 127 2.43 -14.57 -11.85
CA ASP A 127 1.88 -13.25 -12.15
C ASP A 127 0.78 -13.37 -13.22
N PHE A 128 -0.15 -12.41 -13.26
CA PHE A 128 -1.06 -12.26 -14.40
C PHE A 128 -0.28 -11.87 -15.68
N PRO A 129 -0.88 -12.08 -16.87
CA PRO A 129 -0.41 -11.46 -18.12
C PRO A 129 -0.22 -9.95 -17.98
N ALA A 130 0.78 -9.39 -18.66
CA ALA A 130 1.24 -8.02 -18.42
C ALA A 130 0.16 -6.95 -18.59
N ASP A 131 -0.74 -7.10 -19.57
CA ASP A 131 -1.87 -6.21 -19.79
C ASP A 131 -2.90 -6.31 -18.65
N LEU A 132 -3.25 -7.53 -18.23
CA LEU A 132 -4.19 -7.74 -17.13
C LEU A 132 -3.63 -7.31 -15.76
N ARG A 133 -2.30 -7.22 -15.60
CA ARG A 133 -1.69 -6.59 -14.42
C ARG A 133 -1.96 -5.08 -14.38
N ALA A 134 -1.94 -4.41 -15.52
CA ALA A 134 -2.28 -2.99 -15.59
C ALA A 134 -3.76 -2.78 -15.21
N ASP A 135 -4.66 -3.62 -15.73
CA ASP A 135 -6.08 -3.57 -15.40
C ASP A 135 -6.33 -3.84 -13.90
N ALA A 136 -5.64 -4.82 -13.31
CA ALA A 136 -5.73 -5.11 -11.89
C ALA A 136 -5.23 -3.95 -11.00
N GLN A 137 -4.15 -3.28 -11.43
CA GLN A 137 -3.64 -2.07 -10.75
C GLN A 137 -4.61 -0.90 -10.85
N GLU A 138 -5.19 -0.68 -12.03
CA GLU A 138 -6.19 0.38 -12.23
C GLU A 138 -7.44 0.14 -11.38
N ALA A 139 -7.93 -1.11 -11.34
CA ALA A 139 -9.05 -1.47 -10.47
C ALA A 139 -8.73 -1.18 -8.99
N ALA A 140 -7.50 -1.45 -8.54
CA ALA A 140 -7.06 -1.19 -7.18
C ALA A 140 -6.79 0.29 -6.86
N GLY A 141 -6.78 1.20 -7.84
CA GLY A 141 -6.15 2.53 -7.81
C GLY A 141 -6.47 3.45 -6.61
N ASN A 142 -7.62 3.32 -5.96
CA ASN A 142 -7.94 4.09 -4.75
C ASN A 142 -7.16 3.61 -3.49
N PHE A 143 -6.54 2.44 -3.52
CA PHE A 143 -5.82 1.83 -2.40
C PHE A 143 -4.32 2.19 -2.40
N THR A 144 -3.70 2.25 -3.58
CA THR A 144 -2.30 2.71 -3.79
C THR A 144 -2.11 4.15 -3.32
N ASP A 145 -3.13 4.97 -3.57
CA ASP A 145 -3.17 6.38 -3.23
C ASP A 145 -2.93 6.66 -1.75
N VAL A 146 -3.44 5.82 -0.85
CA VAL A 146 -3.30 6.01 0.61
C VAL A 146 -1.84 5.92 1.08
N PHE A 147 -0.99 5.20 0.35
CA PHE A 147 0.40 4.97 0.73
C PHE A 147 1.38 5.94 0.07
N THR A 148 0.93 6.68 -0.95
CA THR A 148 1.76 7.66 -1.68
C THR A 148 1.25 9.10 -1.54
N LYS A 149 0.04 9.31 -1.02
CA LYS A 149 -0.48 10.64 -0.70
C LYS A 149 -1.29 10.70 0.60
N GLY A 150 -1.27 11.86 1.23
CA GLY A 150 -2.14 12.26 2.33
C GLY A 150 -3.00 13.45 1.92
N ILE A 151 -4.25 13.52 2.38
CA ILE A 151 -5.21 14.57 2.01
C ILE A 151 -5.73 15.24 3.29
N GLY A 152 -5.86 16.55 3.26
CA GLY A 152 -6.45 17.36 4.32
C GLY A 152 -5.47 18.34 4.94
N MET A 153 -6.04 19.38 5.57
CA MET A 153 -5.29 20.39 6.31
C MET A 153 -4.49 19.82 7.48
N ASN A 154 -4.98 18.73 8.07
CA ASN A 154 -4.31 18.01 9.14
C ASN A 154 -4.45 16.52 8.88
N GLY A 155 -3.43 15.74 9.21
CA GLY A 155 -3.50 14.30 9.07
C GLY A 155 -2.27 13.57 9.56
N GLY A 156 -2.25 12.27 9.31
CA GLY A 156 -1.11 11.42 9.57
C GLY A 156 -1.05 10.26 8.59
N ALA A 157 0.16 9.81 8.29
CA ALA A 157 0.40 8.74 7.35
C ALA A 157 1.56 7.87 7.83
N LYS A 158 1.50 6.59 7.45
CA LYS A 158 2.63 5.69 7.52
C LYS A 158 2.88 5.12 6.14
N PHE A 159 4.12 5.26 5.66
CA PHE A 159 4.52 4.75 4.36
C PHE A 159 5.96 4.23 4.40
N ASP A 160 6.31 3.40 3.42
CA ASP A 160 7.67 2.88 3.24
C ASP A 160 8.41 3.74 2.22
N PHE A 161 9.50 4.34 2.69
CA PHE A 161 10.29 5.29 1.93
C PHE A 161 11.36 4.60 1.06
N THR A 162 11.48 3.28 1.11
CA THR A 162 12.26 2.48 0.15
C THR A 162 11.46 2.22 -1.13
N GLN A 163 10.13 2.33 -1.06
CA GLN A 163 9.23 2.24 -2.21
C GLN A 163 8.95 3.62 -2.84
N ASN A 164 8.48 3.65 -4.09
CA ASN A 164 8.20 4.87 -4.86
C ASN A 164 9.34 5.92 -4.86
N GLY A 165 10.59 5.46 -4.73
CA GLY A 165 11.77 6.35 -4.59
C GLY A 165 11.76 7.20 -3.32
N GLY A 166 10.96 6.84 -2.31
CA GLY A 166 10.74 7.58 -1.08
C GLY A 166 9.71 8.71 -1.18
N ARG A 167 8.98 8.80 -2.29
CA ARG A 167 8.07 9.93 -2.54
C ARG A 167 6.73 9.78 -1.84
N PHE A 168 6.27 10.88 -1.26
CA PHE A 168 4.95 11.04 -0.66
C PHE A 168 4.41 12.44 -0.99
N THR A 169 3.11 12.58 -1.21
CA THR A 169 2.48 13.86 -1.56
C THR A 169 1.41 14.24 -0.54
N ILE A 170 1.45 15.44 0.00
CA ILE A 170 0.38 15.97 0.86
C ILE A 170 -0.45 16.94 0.03
N LYS A 171 -1.78 16.75 -0.01
CA LYS A 171 -2.75 17.64 -0.69
C LYS A 171 -3.72 18.24 0.32
N VAL A 172 -4.26 19.41 0.01
CA VAL A 172 -5.37 20.04 0.77
C VAL A 172 -6.66 19.24 0.62
N ASP A 173 -6.97 18.86 -0.62
CA ASP A 173 -8.17 18.11 -1.00
C ASP A 173 -7.90 17.25 -2.27
N ASP A 174 -8.90 16.46 -2.66
CA ASP A 174 -8.80 15.57 -3.83
C ASP A 174 -9.04 16.26 -5.17
N GLY A 175 -9.38 17.55 -5.19
CA GLY A 175 -9.62 18.32 -6.41
C GLY A 175 -8.40 18.43 -7.32
N ASP A 176 -8.68 18.53 -8.61
CA ASP A 176 -7.67 18.86 -9.62
C ASP A 176 -7.12 20.26 -9.38
N GLY A 177 -5.79 20.40 -9.35
CA GLY A 177 -5.12 21.65 -9.05
C GLY A 177 -5.13 22.04 -7.56
N SER A 178 -5.64 21.19 -6.66
CA SER A 178 -5.56 21.41 -5.21
C SER A 178 -4.10 21.60 -4.77
N PRO A 179 -3.81 22.57 -3.88
CA PRO A 179 -2.45 22.79 -3.40
C PRO A 179 -1.82 21.52 -2.86
N SER A 180 -0.57 21.27 -3.24
CA SER A 180 0.12 20.02 -2.90
C SER A 180 1.62 20.20 -2.68
N TRP A 181 2.17 19.37 -1.80
CA TRP A 181 3.59 19.31 -1.48
C TRP A 181 4.09 17.90 -1.69
N GLN A 182 4.98 17.73 -2.66
CA GLN A 182 5.69 16.48 -2.85
C GLN A 182 6.97 16.50 -2.02
N THR A 183 7.20 15.39 -1.31
CA THR A 183 8.38 15.17 -0.49
C THR A 183 9.02 13.84 -0.85
N ARG A 184 10.30 13.72 -0.54
CA ARG A 184 11.05 12.46 -0.61
C ARG A 184 11.70 12.19 0.74
N TRP A 185 11.76 10.93 1.12
CA TRP A 185 12.32 10.49 2.38
C TRP A 185 13.38 9.41 2.15
N THR A 186 14.50 9.47 2.87
CA THR A 186 15.54 8.43 2.81
C THR A 186 16.10 8.13 4.18
N ASN A 187 16.62 6.92 4.36
CA ASN A 187 17.19 6.45 5.62
C ASN A 187 18.28 7.41 6.17
N CYS A 188 18.25 7.68 7.48
CA CYS A 188 19.25 8.45 8.22
C CYS A 188 19.60 7.81 9.58
N GLY A 189 19.72 6.48 9.60
CA GLY A 189 20.07 5.71 10.79
C GLY A 189 18.89 5.43 11.71
N ALA A 190 19.17 4.97 12.93
CA ALA A 190 18.18 4.34 13.79
C ALA A 190 17.15 5.30 14.44
N SER A 191 17.42 6.60 14.49
CA SER A 191 16.55 7.57 15.18
C SER A 191 16.13 8.76 14.32
N ALA A 192 16.53 8.77 13.04
CA ALA A 192 16.29 9.90 12.15
C ALA A 192 16.06 9.48 10.72
N ILE A 193 15.49 10.40 9.96
CA ILE A 193 15.25 10.27 8.53
C ILE A 193 15.65 11.55 7.81
N TYR A 194 16.13 11.44 6.58
CA TYR A 194 16.31 12.60 5.73
C TYR A 194 14.99 12.91 5.04
N MET A 195 14.51 14.14 5.21
CA MET A 195 13.37 14.70 4.49
C MET A 195 13.89 15.67 3.42
N TYR A 196 13.39 15.55 2.20
CA TYR A 196 13.78 16.37 1.06
C TYR A 196 12.58 17.17 0.56
N GLY A 197 12.81 18.42 0.20
CA GLY A 197 11.90 19.15 -0.65
C GLY A 197 12.20 18.87 -2.13
N GLY A 198 11.22 19.07 -3.02
CA GLY A 198 11.38 18.89 -4.47
C GLY A 198 12.56 19.65 -5.13
N HIS A 199 13.14 20.65 -4.46
CA HIS A 199 14.35 21.36 -4.86
C HIS A 199 15.09 21.92 -3.63
N ALA A 200 16.28 22.49 -3.83
CA ALA A 200 17.01 23.17 -2.77
C ALA A 200 16.22 24.37 -2.23
N GLY A 201 16.29 24.56 -0.92
CA GLY A 201 15.75 25.73 -0.22
C GLY A 201 14.24 25.75 -0.01
N ILE A 202 13.61 24.57 -0.01
CA ILE A 202 12.19 24.41 0.32
C ILE A 202 11.92 23.48 1.49
N VAL A 203 12.98 23.06 2.17
CA VAL A 203 12.86 22.30 3.41
C VAL A 203 13.71 22.92 4.51
N ALA A 204 13.14 22.97 5.71
CA ALA A 204 13.80 23.43 6.93
C ALA A 204 13.53 22.47 8.09
N LEU A 205 14.39 22.49 9.11
CA LEU A 205 14.16 21.81 10.38
C LEU A 205 13.69 22.85 11.39
N ALA A 206 12.51 22.64 12.00
CA ALA A 206 12.06 23.45 13.12
C ALA A 206 12.80 22.99 14.39
N ARG A 207 14.03 23.50 14.56
CA ARG A 207 14.90 23.08 15.66
C ARG A 207 14.23 23.34 17.00
N TYR A 208 14.25 22.32 17.87
CA TYR A 208 13.70 22.34 19.23
C TYR A 208 12.18 22.43 19.35
N ALA A 209 11.45 22.54 18.23
CA ALA A 209 10.00 22.40 18.22
C ALA A 209 9.62 20.91 18.13
N ASN A 210 8.70 20.49 18.99
CA ASN A 210 8.14 19.15 19.01
C ASN A 210 6.63 19.17 18.72
N GLU A 211 5.95 20.29 18.92
CA GLU A 211 4.53 20.47 18.57
C GLU A 211 4.35 21.60 17.55
N PHE A 212 3.34 21.47 16.67
CA PHE A 212 3.10 22.47 15.61
C PHE A 212 2.81 23.86 16.15
N ALA A 213 2.15 23.95 17.30
CA ALA A 213 1.83 25.20 17.96
C ALA A 213 3.05 25.98 18.49
N GLU A 214 4.23 25.37 18.56
CA GLU A 214 5.48 26.05 18.96
C GLU A 214 6.14 26.80 17.79
N ILE A 215 5.64 26.61 16.58
CA ILE A 215 6.12 27.29 15.37
C ILE A 215 5.07 28.36 15.06
N ASP A 216 5.35 29.62 15.38
CA ASP A 216 4.43 30.72 15.08
C ASP A 216 4.55 31.16 13.61
N ASP A 217 5.79 31.36 13.15
CA ASP A 217 6.13 31.80 11.80
C ASP A 217 6.99 30.75 11.09
N ALA A 218 6.40 30.05 10.13
CA ALA A 218 7.08 29.01 9.36
C ALA A 218 8.03 29.58 8.29
N ASP A 219 7.84 30.83 7.86
CA ASP A 219 8.72 31.50 6.89
C ASP A 219 10.06 31.89 7.52
N ALA A 220 10.09 32.11 8.84
CA ALA A 220 11.29 32.47 9.60
C ALA A 220 12.33 31.35 9.75
N LEU A 221 12.02 30.12 9.31
CA LEU A 221 12.91 28.97 9.42
C LEU A 221 14.06 29.02 8.40
N ASP A 222 15.15 28.30 8.69
CA ASP A 222 16.32 28.23 7.81
C ASP A 222 16.13 27.21 6.68
N TYR A 223 15.74 27.71 5.50
CA TYR A 223 15.58 26.94 4.26
C TYR A 223 16.86 26.95 3.41
N GLY A 224 18.02 26.66 3.99
CA GLY A 224 19.30 26.67 3.28
C GLY A 224 19.63 25.40 2.47
N GLY A 225 18.90 24.30 2.65
CA GLY A 225 19.25 22.97 2.12
C GLY A 225 18.20 22.33 1.20
N SER A 226 18.62 21.32 0.44
CA SER A 226 17.70 20.42 -0.30
C SER A 226 17.14 19.28 0.55
N SER A 227 17.73 19.06 1.73
CA SER A 227 17.32 18.04 2.68
C SER A 227 17.63 18.46 4.10
N VAL A 228 16.84 17.96 5.05
CA VAL A 228 17.12 18.07 6.48
C VAL A 228 17.05 16.70 7.14
N ARG A 229 17.89 16.51 8.15
CA ARG A 229 17.77 15.37 9.07
C ARG A 229 16.66 15.70 10.08
N VAL A 230 15.66 14.83 10.18
CA VAL A 230 14.57 14.93 11.14
C VAL A 230 14.62 13.72 12.06
N ASP A 231 14.92 13.95 13.34
CA ASP A 231 14.87 12.91 14.37
C ASP A 231 13.41 12.60 14.73
N VAL A 232 13.16 11.40 15.25
CA VAL A 232 11.84 11.02 15.78
C VAL A 232 11.45 11.99 16.89
N GLY A 233 10.24 12.56 16.78
CA GLY A 233 9.70 13.60 17.66
C GLY A 233 9.84 15.02 17.10
N SER A 234 10.77 15.25 16.18
CA SER A 234 11.04 16.57 15.59
C SER A 234 10.17 16.87 14.36
N ILE A 235 10.15 18.15 13.99
CA ILE A 235 9.33 18.67 12.89
C ILE A 235 10.23 19.17 11.74
N GLY A 236 10.06 18.57 10.57
CA GLY A 236 10.54 19.14 9.31
C GLY A 236 9.45 20.01 8.69
N VAL A 237 9.82 21.12 8.07
CA VAL A 237 8.88 22.03 7.41
C VAL A 237 9.20 22.11 5.92
N MET A 238 8.19 21.92 5.09
CA MET A 238 8.26 22.11 3.65
C MET A 238 7.57 23.41 3.27
N ARG A 239 8.06 24.10 2.25
CA ARG A 239 7.41 25.28 1.68
C ARG A 239 7.28 25.20 0.15
N ASN A 240 6.26 25.82 -0.40
CA ASN A 240 6.15 26.11 -1.83
C ASN A 240 5.32 27.40 -2.02
N ASN A 241 4.90 27.67 -3.25
CA ASN A 241 4.06 28.82 -3.62
C ASN A 241 2.65 28.82 -3.00
N HIS A 242 2.22 27.73 -2.38
CA HIS A 242 0.93 27.62 -1.71
C HIS A 242 1.03 27.79 -0.19
N GLY A 243 2.24 27.76 0.37
CA GLY A 243 2.51 27.86 1.80
C GLY A 243 3.32 26.69 2.33
N HIS A 244 3.01 26.27 3.56
CA HIS A 244 3.84 25.39 4.37
C HIS A 244 3.16 24.08 4.72
N VAL A 245 3.97 23.03 4.87
CA VAL A 245 3.57 21.78 5.52
C VAL A 245 4.55 21.47 6.63
N LEU A 246 4.07 21.54 7.86
CA LEU A 246 4.78 21.13 9.05
C LEU A 246 4.59 19.63 9.20
N CYS A 247 5.67 18.88 9.29
CA CYS A 247 5.66 17.42 9.29
C CYS A 247 6.45 16.87 10.48
N LYS A 248 5.72 16.30 11.46
CA LYS A 248 6.31 15.66 12.63
C LYS A 248 6.60 14.20 12.35
N VAL A 249 7.84 13.77 12.55
CA VAL A 249 8.19 12.33 12.47
C VAL A 249 7.81 11.67 13.79
N VAL A 250 6.84 10.78 13.76
CA VAL A 250 6.30 10.10 14.96
C VAL A 250 7.01 8.78 15.23
N GLY A 251 7.51 8.11 14.20
CA GLY A 251 8.23 6.86 14.37
C GLY A 251 8.88 6.33 13.11
N LEU A 252 9.91 5.50 13.30
CA LEU A 252 10.62 4.77 12.26
C LEU A 252 10.60 3.28 12.60
N GLU A 253 10.22 2.44 11.63
CA GLU A 253 10.17 0.99 11.83
C GLU A 253 10.95 0.26 10.71
N PRO A 254 11.69 -0.81 11.05
CA PRO A 254 12.25 -1.75 10.06
C PRO A 254 11.14 -2.62 9.44
N THR A 255 11.29 -3.05 8.19
CA THR A 255 10.50 -4.17 7.64
C THR A 255 11.30 -5.46 7.78
N VAL A 256 10.53 -6.54 7.80
CA VAL A 256 10.93 -7.93 8.02
C VAL A 256 12.11 -8.39 7.15
N ASP A 257 12.35 -7.73 6.00
CA ASP A 257 13.34 -8.15 5.01
C ASP A 257 14.73 -7.51 5.15
N HIS A 258 14.87 -6.41 5.91
CA HIS A 258 16.17 -5.73 6.04
C HIS A 258 16.77 -5.98 7.42
N GLY A 259 17.53 -7.07 7.55
CA GLY A 259 18.35 -7.40 8.73
C GLY A 259 19.54 -6.45 8.98
N GLY A 260 19.50 -5.22 8.46
CA GLY A 260 20.43 -4.15 8.76
C GLY A 260 19.84 -3.18 9.78
N SER A 261 20.66 -2.31 10.38
CA SER A 261 20.23 -1.25 11.29
C SER A 261 19.41 -0.12 10.62
N GLY A 262 18.87 -0.37 9.43
CA GLY A 262 18.17 0.59 8.59
C GLY A 262 16.67 0.44 8.70
N HIS A 263 15.98 1.57 8.77
CA HIS A 263 14.52 1.61 8.71
C HIS A 263 14.05 1.61 7.27
N VAL A 264 12.80 1.26 7.08
CA VAL A 264 12.15 1.27 5.76
C VAL A 264 10.85 2.07 5.77
N SER A 265 10.20 2.24 6.93
CA SER A 265 8.95 2.97 7.04
C SER A 265 9.03 4.13 8.01
N VAL A 266 8.34 5.20 7.68
CA VAL A 266 8.19 6.41 8.50
C VAL A 266 6.71 6.63 8.79
N THR A 267 6.42 7.01 10.03
CA THR A 267 5.12 7.51 10.46
C THR A 267 5.23 9.01 10.68
N ILE A 268 4.36 9.77 10.03
CA ILE A 268 4.32 11.23 10.13
C ILE A 268 2.93 11.73 10.52
N ASN A 269 2.89 12.88 11.19
CA ASN A 269 1.72 13.74 11.25
C ASN A 269 2.02 15.04 10.50
N TRP A 270 1.00 15.69 9.94
CA TRP A 270 1.18 16.97 9.29
C TRP A 270 0.09 17.98 9.64
N GLU A 271 0.47 19.25 9.53
CA GLU A 271 -0.39 20.43 9.51
C GLU A 271 0.01 21.29 8.31
N VAL A 272 -0.97 21.66 7.50
CA VAL A 272 -0.79 22.55 6.35
C VAL A 272 -1.14 23.97 6.78
N ARG A 273 -0.31 24.93 6.38
CA ARG A 273 -0.56 26.36 6.56
C ARG A 273 -0.46 27.06 5.21
N LEU A 274 -1.60 27.49 4.69
CA LEU A 274 -1.65 28.20 3.43
C LEU A 274 -1.13 29.64 3.59
N SER A 275 -0.44 30.14 2.56
CA SER A 275 0.02 31.53 2.45
C SER A 275 -1.06 32.48 1.97
#